data_AF-W1XXZ1-F1
#
_entry.id   AF-W1XXZ1-F1
#
_cell.length_a   1.000
_cell.length_b   1.000
_cell.length_c   1.000
_cell.angle_alpha   90.00
_cell.angle_beta   90.00
_cell.angle_gamma   90.00
#
_symmetry.space_group_name_H-M   'P 1'
#
loop_
_entity.id
_entity.type
_entity.pdbx_description
1 polymer ?
#
loop_
_entity_poly.entity_id
_entity_poly.type
_entity_poly.pdbx_seq_one_letter_code
_entity_poly.pdbx_strand_id
1 'polypeptide(L)' 'RIDRGTVRVNDEIEIVGIKEETQKAVVTGVEMFRKQLDEGLAGDNVGVLLRGIQRDEIERGQVLAKPG' A
#
# COMPACT_ATOMS: atom_id res chain seq x y z
N ARG A 1 -2.77 -8.87 -0.48
CA ARG A 1 -3.08 -9.21 -1.89
C ARG A 1 -3.57 -7.95 -2.57
N ILE A 2 -3.19 -7.69 -3.81
CA ILE A 2 -3.74 -6.59 -4.59
C ILE A 2 -5.06 -7.05 -5.20
N ASP A 3 -6.16 -6.41 -4.85
CA ASP A 3 -7.49 -6.82 -5.35
C ASP A 3 -7.75 -6.32 -6.77
N ARG A 4 -7.32 -5.09 -7.08
CA ARG A 4 -7.50 -4.47 -8.40
C ARG A 4 -6.40 -3.45 -8.69
N GLY A 5 -6.15 -3.22 -9.98
CA GLY A 5 -5.19 -2.22 -10.46
C GLY A 5 -3.72 -2.67 -10.33
N THR A 6 -2.84 -1.68 -10.31
CA THR A 6 -1.40 -1.82 -10.24
C THR A 6 -0.87 -0.81 -9.23
N VAL A 7 0.18 -1.17 -8.48
CA VAL A 7 0.89 -0.26 -7.55
C VAL A 7 2.36 -0.24 -7.90
N ARG A 8 2.96 0.95 -7.98
CA ARG A 8 4.36 1.16 -8.33
C ARG A 8 5.12 1.85 -7.21
N VAL A 9 6.44 1.69 -7.23
CA VAL A 9 7.31 2.50 -6.37
C VAL A 9 7.16 3.97 -6.74
N ASN A 10 7.01 4.82 -5.73
CA ASN A 10 6.69 6.25 -5.76
C ASN A 10 5.23 6.61 -6.03
N ASP A 11 4.31 5.66 -6.10
CA ASP A 11 2.88 5.99 -6.16
C ASP A 11 2.42 6.62 -4.83
N GLU A 12 1.63 7.69 -4.95
CA GLU A 12 0.85 8.23 -3.84
C GLU A 12 -0.40 7.35 -3.65
N ILE A 13 -0.68 6.99 -2.40
CA ILE A 13 -1.83 6.18 -2.00
C ILE A 13 -2.50 6.76 -0.76
N GLU A 14 -3.75 6.38 -0.55
CA GLU A 14 -4.50 6.64 0.67
C GLU A 14 -4.75 5.35 1.43
N ILE A 15 -4.56 5.41 2.74
CA ILE A 15 -4.96 4.38 3.69
C ILE A 15 -6.40 4.70 4.09
N VAL A 16 -7.33 3.87 3.66
CA VAL A 16 -8.78 4.07 3.80
C VAL A 16 -9.37 3.01 4.71
N GLY A 17 -10.29 3.43 5.58
CA GLY A 17 -11.12 2.55 6.41
C GLY A 17 -10.74 2.52 7.89
N ILE A 18 -11.68 2.03 8.69
CA ILE A 18 -11.70 1.93 10.17
C ILE A 18 -11.63 3.28 10.88
N LYS A 19 -10.61 4.09 10.59
CA LYS A 19 -10.47 5.48 11.06
C LYS A 19 -11.32 6.41 10.19
N GLU A 20 -11.85 7.48 10.79
CA GLU A 20 -12.66 8.48 10.08
C GLU A 20 -11.81 9.26 9.05
N GLU A 21 -10.55 9.53 9.37
CA GLU A 21 -9.64 10.27 8.50
C GLU A 21 -8.78 9.33 7.66
N THR A 22 -8.80 9.54 6.33
CA THR A 22 -7.89 8.90 5.39
C THR A 22 -6.50 9.50 5.51
N GLN A 23 -5.47 8.65 5.55
CA GLN A 23 -4.08 9.08 5.61
C GLN A 23 -3.40 8.90 4.25
N LYS A 24 -2.64 9.90 3.80
CA LYS A 24 -1.85 9.82 2.58
C LYS A 24 -0.48 9.24 2.88
N ALA A 25 0.00 8.36 2.01
CA ALA A 25 1.32 7.78 2.07
C ALA A 25 1.93 7.65 0.66
N VAL A 26 3.25 7.50 0.61
CA VAL A 26 3.98 7.22 -0.63
C VAL A 26 4.55 5.81 -0.56
N VAL A 27 4.35 5.03 -1.62
CA VAL A 27 4.94 3.70 -1.75
C VAL A 27 6.44 3.83 -2.01
N THR A 28 7.27 3.25 -1.16
CA THR A 28 8.75 3.27 -1.31
C THR A 28 9.31 1.94 -1.79
N GLY A 29 8.51 0.88 -1.78
CA GLY A 29 8.92 -0.43 -2.22
C GLY A 29 7.74 -1.38 -2.36
N VAL A 30 7.84 -2.30 -3.31
CA VAL A 30 6.91 -3.41 -3.48
C VAL A 30 7.73 -4.70 -3.42
N GLU A 31 7.37 -5.61 -2.52
CA GLU A 31 8.15 -6.82 -2.27
C GLU A 31 7.30 -8.09 -2.32
N MET A 32 7.80 -9.12 -3.00
CA MET A 32 7.20 -10.45 -3.01
C MET A 32 8.26 -11.50 -2.69
N PHE A 33 8.02 -12.35 -1.68
CA PHE A 33 8.95 -13.42 -1.28
C PHE A 33 10.42 -12.96 -1.12
N ARG A 34 10.64 -11.81 -0.46
CA ARG A 34 11.96 -11.18 -0.28
C ARG A 34 12.66 -10.74 -1.59
N LYS A 35 11.89 -10.56 -2.66
CA LYS A 35 12.36 -9.96 -3.91
C LYS A 35 11.69 -8.61 -4.08
N GLN A 36 12.46 -7.60 -4.46
CA GLN A 36 11.92 -6.32 -4.87
C GLN A 36 11.32 -6.43 -6.26
N LEU A 37 10.18 -5.77 -6.44
CA LEU A 37 9.46 -5.65 -7.69
C LEU A 37 9.34 -4.17 -8.03
N ASP A 38 9.41 -3.85 -9.32
CA ASP A 38 9.19 -2.47 -9.80
C ASP A 38 7.71 -2.08 -9.71
N GLU A 39 6.80 -3.06 -9.88
CA GLU A 39 5.36 -2.90 -9.76
C GLU A 39 4.69 -4.18 -9.22
N GLY A 40 3.56 -4.01 -8.55
CA GLY A 40 2.67 -5.09 -8.12
C GLY A 40 1.35 -5.05 -8.89
N LEU A 41 0.88 -6.20 -9.36
CA LEU A 41 -0.31 -6.34 -10.19
C LEU A 41 -1.48 -6.96 -9.41
N ALA A 42 -2.71 -6.74 -9.90
CA ALA A 42 -3.89 -7.40 -9.36
C ALA A 42 -3.71 -8.93 -9.30
N GLY A 43 -3.99 -9.50 -8.13
CA GLY A 43 -3.75 -10.92 -7.83
C GLY A 43 -2.49 -11.18 -7.02
N ASP A 44 -1.51 -10.26 -7.04
CA ASP A 44 -0.23 -10.47 -6.38
C ASP A 44 -0.33 -10.38 -4.85
N ASN A 45 0.42 -11.26 -4.18
CA ASN A 45 0.62 -11.23 -2.74
C ASN A 45 1.93 -10.52 -2.41
N VAL A 46 1.87 -9.19 -2.35
CA VAL A 46 3.02 -8.33 -2.04
C VAL A 46 2.93 -7.73 -0.64
N GLY A 47 4.10 -7.41 -0.09
CA GLY A 47 4.26 -6.38 0.92
C GLY A 47 4.51 -5.03 0.25
N VAL A 48 3.90 -3.98 0.79
CA VAL A 48 4.08 -2.60 0.32
C VAL A 48 4.76 -1.81 1.42
N LEU A 49 5.91 -1.19 1.13
CA LEU A 49 6.60 -0.31 2.05
C LEU A 49 6.03 1.09 1.89
N LEU A 50 5.61 1.69 3.01
CA LEU A 50 5.01 3.02 3.05
C LEU A 50 5.97 4.02 3.71
N ARG A 51 6.13 5.19 3.10
CA ARG A 51 6.93 6.27 3.66
C ARG A 51 6.21 6.90 4.84
N GLY A 52 6.89 6.95 5.99
CA GLY A 52 6.47 7.76 7.14
C GLY A 52 5.29 7.20 7.93
N ILE A 53 4.84 5.97 7.64
CA ILE A 53 3.76 5.30 8.38
C ILE A 53 4.38 4.33 9.39
N GLN A 54 4.08 4.54 10.68
CA GLN A 54 4.45 3.65 11.76
C GLN A 54 3.47 2.49 11.90
N ARG A 55 3.89 1.43 12.61
CA ARG A 55 3.11 0.19 12.77
C ARG A 55 1.83 0.39 13.60
N ASP A 56 1.77 1.39 14.45
CA ASP A 56 0.61 1.78 15.26
C ASP A 56 -0.35 2.72 14.51
N GLU A 57 0.10 3.30 13.40
CA GLU A 57 -0.72 4.15 12.54
C GLU A 57 -1.55 3.35 11.53
N ILE A 58 -1.16 2.10 11.25
CA ILE A 58 -1.83 1.19 10.31
C ILE A 58 -2.36 -0.06 11.01
N GLU A 59 -3.57 -0.47 10.67
CA GLU A 59 -4.20 -1.65 11.25
C GLU A 59 -4.82 -2.58 10.19
N ARG A 60 -5.00 -3.84 10.58
CA ARG A 60 -5.61 -4.84 9.68
C ARG A 60 -7.08 -4.51 9.46
N GLY A 61 -7.49 -4.56 8.20
CA GLY A 61 -8.84 -4.21 7.76
C GLY A 61 -8.91 -2.87 7.04
N GLN A 62 -7.86 -2.05 7.11
CA GLN A 62 -7.68 -0.89 6.24
C GLN A 62 -7.25 -1.32 4.82
N VAL A 63 -7.51 -0.45 3.85
CA VAL A 63 -7.25 -0.67 2.43
C VAL A 63 -6.31 0.41 1.90
N LEU A 64 -5.33 0.03 1.09
CA LEU A 64 -4.50 0.97 0.33
C LEU A 64 -5.17 1.23 -1.03
N ALA A 65 -5.48 2.50 -1.33
CA ALA A 65 -6.18 2.91 -2.53
C ALA A 65 -5.48 4.06 -3.24
N LYS A 66 -5.74 4.22 -4.54
CA LYS A 66 -5.35 5.44 -5.25
C LYS A 66 -6.08 6.63 -4.62
N PRO A 67 -5.45 7.80 -4.44
CA PRO A 67 -6.08 8.96 -3.81
C PRO A 67 -7.32 9.44 -4.59
N GLY A 68 -8.36 9.83 -3.85
CA GLY A 68 -9.67 10.28 -4.38
C GLY A 68 -10.70 9.16 -4.48
#